data_AF-A0A6G2QZ60-F1
#
_entry.id   AF-A0A6G2QZ60-F1
#
_cell.length_a   1.000
_cell.length_b   1.000
_cell.length_c   1.000
_cell.angle_alpha   90.00
_cell.angle_beta   90.00
_cell.angle_gamma   90.00
#
_symmetry.space_group_name_H-M   'P 1'
#
loop_
_entity.id
_entity.type
_entity.pdbx_description
1 polymer ?
#
loop_
_entity_poly.entity_id
_entity_poly.type
_entity_poly.pdbx_seq_one_letter_code
_entity_poly.pdbx_strand_id
1 'polypeptide(L)'
;ATTLAERAKFRQAMATRWDERTLDSYVEYVSCVKETARFAGRVLDVRERGEDPSEALLEMEAAEARRSVLFEGFVLLAENTASQAASTVNERLWDLLRCARRPQDTPDADRELLGPALIDALNDLHKAARTDLAIGTSRTGRRR
;
A
#
# COMPACT_ATOMS: atom_id res chain seq x y z
N ALA A 1 3.53 10.60 -44.65
CA ALA A 1 3.06 11.35 -43.46
C ALA A 1 2.38 10.47 -42.39
N THR A 2 2.26 9.16 -42.60
CA THR A 2 1.50 8.21 -41.75
C THR A 2 2.20 7.81 -40.44
N THR A 3 3.53 7.85 -40.41
CA THR A 3 4.35 7.34 -39.29
C THR A 3 4.29 8.17 -38.00
N LEU A 4 4.01 9.48 -38.09
CA LEU A 4 3.92 10.37 -36.92
C LEU A 4 2.61 10.19 -36.14
N ALA A 5 1.49 10.04 -36.86
CA ALA A 5 0.18 9.82 -36.27
C ALA A 5 0.07 8.43 -35.64
N GLU A 6 0.62 7.41 -36.28
CA GLU A 6 0.70 6.04 -35.73
C GLU A 6 1.58 5.99 -34.48
N ARG A 7 2.75 6.64 -34.48
CA ARG A 7 3.61 6.77 -33.29
C ARG A 7 2.91 7.50 -32.13
N ALA A 8 2.13 8.54 -32.43
CA ALA A 8 1.36 9.25 -31.40
C ALA A 8 0.26 8.38 -30.79
N LYS A 9 -0.50 7.66 -31.63
CA LYS A 9 -1.52 6.70 -31.17
C LYS A 9 -0.91 5.57 -30.34
N PHE A 10 0.23 5.03 -30.78
CA PHE A 10 0.94 3.97 -30.06
C PHE A 10 1.42 4.44 -28.67
N ARG A 11 2.03 5.63 -28.58
CA ARG A 11 2.44 6.21 -27.29
C ARG A 11 1.26 6.46 -26.36
N GLN A 12 0.14 6.98 -26.89
CA GLN A 12 -1.07 7.20 -26.09
C GLN A 12 -1.61 5.86 -25.53
N ALA A 13 -1.65 4.81 -26.34
CA ALA A 13 -2.10 3.49 -25.90
C ALA A 13 -1.15 2.86 -24.85
N MET A 14 0.17 3.08 -24.99
CA MET A 14 1.15 2.65 -23.98
C MET A 14 1.01 3.41 -22.67
N ALA A 15 0.79 4.72 -22.72
CA ALA A 15 0.54 5.54 -21.53
C ALA A 15 -0.72 5.06 -20.78
N THR A 16 -1.83 4.82 -21.48
CA THR A 16 -3.06 4.32 -20.83
C THR A 16 -2.86 2.97 -20.15
N ARG A 17 -2.17 2.02 -20.79
CA ARG A 17 -1.89 0.72 -20.17
C ARG A 17 -0.94 0.81 -18.98
N TRP A 18 -0.02 1.78 -19.01
CA TRP A 18 0.85 2.07 -17.88
C TRP A 18 0.02 2.60 -16.71
N ASP A 19 -0.83 3.60 -16.94
CA ASP A 19 -1.71 4.19 -15.91
C ASP A 19 -2.64 3.13 -15.29
N GLU A 20 -3.23 2.24 -16.10
CA GLU A 20 -4.06 1.13 -15.63
C GLU A 20 -3.28 0.17 -14.71
N ARG A 21 -2.09 -0.27 -15.14
CA ARG A 21 -1.23 -1.15 -14.33
C ARG A 21 -0.74 -0.50 -13.05
N THR A 22 -0.42 0.78 -13.11
CA THR A 22 -0.03 1.56 -11.95
C THR A 22 -1.18 1.62 -10.95
N LEU A 23 -2.41 1.94 -11.39
CA LEU A 23 -3.60 1.94 -10.53
C LEU A 23 -3.87 0.56 -9.92
N ASP A 24 -3.81 -0.51 -10.70
CA ASP A 24 -4.01 -1.88 -10.22
C ASP A 24 -2.99 -2.21 -9.11
N SER A 25 -1.71 -1.87 -9.33
CA SER A 25 -0.65 -2.08 -8.34
C SER A 25 -0.89 -1.30 -7.03
N TYR A 26 -1.38 -0.06 -7.11
CA TYR A 26 -1.80 0.70 -5.93
C TYR A 26 -2.91 -0.01 -5.15
N VAL A 27 -3.95 -0.47 -5.87
CA VAL A 27 -5.13 -1.11 -5.25
C VAL A 27 -4.75 -2.43 -4.60
N GLU A 28 -3.97 -3.27 -5.29
CA GLU A 28 -3.53 -4.57 -4.79
C GLU A 28 -2.67 -4.41 -3.54
N TYR A 29 -1.66 -3.54 -3.60
CA TYR A 29 -0.76 -3.30 -2.48
C TYR A 29 -1.50 -2.77 -1.25
N VAL A 30 -2.30 -1.72 -1.40
CA VAL A 30 -3.06 -1.12 -0.28
C VAL A 30 -4.07 -2.11 0.30
N SER A 31 -4.74 -2.90 -0.55
CA SER A 31 -5.68 -3.92 -0.09
C SER A 31 -4.98 -4.98 0.74
N CYS A 32 -3.80 -5.44 0.29
CA CYS A 32 -3.00 -6.41 1.03
C CYS A 32 -2.50 -5.85 2.36
N VAL A 33 -2.05 -4.59 2.42
CA VAL A 33 -1.67 -3.93 3.70
C VAL A 33 -2.84 -3.94 4.69
N LYS A 34 -4.05 -3.57 4.24
CA LYS A 34 -5.25 -3.53 5.10
C LYS A 34 -5.66 -4.92 5.55
N GLU A 35 -5.53 -5.92 4.69
CA GLU A 35 -5.74 -7.33 5.04
C GLU A 35 -4.75 -7.78 6.11
N THR A 36 -3.44 -7.54 5.93
CA THR A 36 -2.41 -7.89 6.91
C THR A 36 -2.66 -7.21 8.26
N ALA A 37 -3.02 -5.91 8.25
CA ALA A 37 -3.37 -5.18 9.47
C ALA A 37 -4.60 -5.76 10.18
N ARG A 38 -5.61 -6.20 9.42
CA ARG A 38 -6.79 -6.89 9.98
C ARG A 38 -6.41 -8.21 10.65
N PHE A 39 -5.53 -9.01 10.03
CA PHE A 39 -5.04 -10.24 10.65
C PHE A 39 -4.22 -9.96 11.90
N ALA A 40 -3.41 -8.91 11.92
CA ALA A 40 -2.69 -8.48 13.13
C ALA A 40 -3.65 -8.12 14.27
N GLY A 41 -4.75 -7.41 13.97
CA GLY A 41 -5.82 -7.15 14.95
C GLY A 41 -6.44 -8.45 15.49
N ARG A 42 -6.78 -9.40 14.60
CA ARG A 42 -7.29 -10.73 15.01
C ARG A 42 -6.32 -11.48 15.93
N VAL A 43 -5.01 -11.41 15.67
CA VAL A 43 -4.00 -12.01 16.56
C VAL A 43 -4.08 -11.40 17.97
N LEU A 44 -4.18 -10.07 18.07
CA LEU A 44 -4.31 -9.38 19.36
C LEU A 44 -5.62 -9.78 20.07
N ASP A 45 -6.75 -9.79 19.37
CA ASP A 45 -8.05 -10.17 19.93
C ASP A 45 -8.08 -11.62 20.46
N VAL A 46 -7.43 -12.55 19.77
CA VAL A 46 -7.31 -13.96 20.22
C VAL A 46 -6.47 -14.03 21.50
N ARG A 47 -5.36 -13.28 21.57
CA ARG A 47 -4.51 -13.23 22.76
C ARG A 47 -5.21 -12.60 23.96
N GLU A 48 -5.97 -11.52 23.76
CA GLU A 48 -6.74 -10.86 24.82
C GLU A 48 -7.80 -11.77 25.44
N ARG A 49 -8.37 -12.69 24.64
CA ARG A 49 -9.27 -13.74 25.13
C ARG A 49 -8.55 -14.90 25.83
N GLY A 50 -7.22 -14.89 25.88
CA GLY A 50 -6.41 -15.96 26.47
C GLY A 50 -6.34 -17.23 25.62
N GLU A 51 -6.68 -17.13 24.33
CA GLU A 51 -6.70 -18.25 23.38
C GLU A 51 -5.35 -18.38 22.64
N ASP A 52 -5.10 -19.53 22.02
CA ASP A 52 -3.90 -19.76 21.20
C ASP A 52 -4.00 -19.02 19.85
N PRO A 53 -3.10 -18.05 19.57
CA PRO A 53 -3.16 -17.25 18.34
C PRO A 53 -2.46 -17.89 17.15
N SER A 54 -2.01 -19.15 17.25
CA SER A 54 -1.19 -19.80 16.20
C SER A 54 -1.82 -19.75 14.80
N GLU A 55 -3.12 -20.01 14.67
CA GLU A 55 -3.82 -19.93 13.38
C GLU A 55 -3.87 -18.49 12.83
N ALA A 56 -4.25 -17.53 13.67
CA ALA A 56 -4.30 -16.12 13.29
C ALA A 56 -2.92 -15.56 12.91
N LEU A 57 -1.86 -16.03 13.60
CA LEU A 57 -0.48 -15.69 13.26
C LEU A 57 -0.09 -16.22 11.88
N LEU A 58 -0.45 -17.46 11.55
CA LEU A 58 -0.17 -18.04 10.23
C LEU A 58 -0.86 -17.25 9.10
N GLU A 59 -2.13 -16.85 9.30
CA GLU A 59 -2.84 -15.99 8.34
C GLU A 59 -2.15 -14.63 8.16
N MET A 60 -1.72 -14.00 9.26
CA MET A 60 -1.00 -12.73 9.26
C MET A 60 0.33 -12.83 8.51
N GLU A 61 1.15 -13.85 8.79
CA GLU A 61 2.43 -14.06 8.10
C GLU A 61 2.24 -14.37 6.61
N ALA A 62 1.20 -15.12 6.25
CA ALA A 62 0.88 -15.40 4.86
C ALA A 62 0.47 -14.11 4.11
N ALA A 63 -0.26 -13.21 4.76
CA ALA A 63 -0.62 -11.91 4.18
C ALA A 63 0.60 -10.98 4.05
N GLU A 64 1.47 -10.91 5.06
CA GLU A 64 2.71 -10.13 4.98
C GLU A 64 3.64 -10.63 3.87
N ALA A 65 3.74 -11.95 3.67
CA ALA A 65 4.50 -12.52 2.56
C ALA A 65 3.93 -12.15 1.18
N ARG A 66 2.60 -12.03 1.04
CA ARG A 66 1.98 -11.51 -0.19
C ARG A 66 2.28 -10.02 -0.38
N ARG A 67 2.16 -9.22 0.69
CA ARG A 67 2.42 -7.78 0.66
C ARG A 67 3.85 -7.48 0.22
N SER A 68 4.84 -8.25 0.70
CA SER A 68 6.24 -8.05 0.30
C SER A 68 6.45 -8.24 -1.20
N VAL A 69 5.83 -9.25 -1.81
CA VAL A 69 5.89 -9.47 -3.26
C VAL A 69 5.19 -8.34 -4.04
N LEU A 70 4.02 -7.90 -3.58
CA LEU A 70 3.29 -6.80 -4.22
C LEU A 70 4.07 -5.48 -4.17
N PHE A 71 4.83 -5.24 -3.09
CA PHE A 71 5.65 -4.05 -2.93
C PHE A 71 6.76 -3.95 -3.99
N GLU A 72 7.37 -5.07 -4.38
CA GLU A 72 8.39 -5.06 -5.44
C GLU A 72 7.83 -4.59 -6.79
N GLY A 73 6.63 -5.08 -7.15
CA GLY A 73 5.93 -4.65 -8.36
C GLY A 73 5.51 -3.18 -8.29
N PHE A 74 5.02 -2.76 -7.12
CA PHE A 74 4.63 -1.38 -6.85
C PHE A 74 5.77 -0.39 -7.08
N VAL A 75 6.95 -0.65 -6.51
CA VAL A 75 8.11 0.26 -6.62
C VAL A 75 8.58 0.44 -8.06
N LEU A 76 8.36 -0.54 -8.94
CA LEU A 76 8.74 -0.46 -10.35
C LEU A 76 7.78 0.40 -11.19
N LEU A 77 6.52 0.56 -10.74
CA LEU A 77 5.46 1.24 -11.49
C LEU A 77 5.13 2.63 -10.94
N ALA A 78 5.41 2.86 -9.67
CA ALA A 78 5.07 4.10 -8.97
C ALA A 78 6.16 5.17 -9.09
N GLU A 79 5.74 6.43 -9.09
CA GLU A 79 6.65 7.56 -8.95
C GLU A 79 7.36 7.58 -7.59
N ASN A 80 8.54 8.20 -7.53
CA ASN A 80 9.42 8.17 -6.36
C ASN A 80 8.73 8.61 -5.05
N THR A 81 7.86 9.62 -5.11
CA THR A 81 7.14 10.14 -3.93
C THR A 81 6.15 9.12 -3.36
N ALA A 82 5.49 8.35 -4.23
CA ALA A 82 4.58 7.31 -3.79
C ALA A 82 5.32 6.06 -3.31
N SER A 83 6.44 5.71 -3.95
CA SER A 83 7.35 4.67 -3.46
C SER A 83 7.88 4.98 -2.05
N GLN A 84 8.25 6.24 -1.78
CA GLN A 84 8.65 6.66 -0.43
C GLN A 84 7.49 6.57 0.58
N ALA A 85 6.31 7.05 0.22
CA ALA A 85 5.13 6.95 1.09
C ALA A 85 4.75 5.48 1.38
N ALA A 86 4.88 4.59 0.40
CA ALA A 86 4.64 3.16 0.56
C ALA A 86 5.68 2.49 1.49
N SER A 87 6.95 2.92 1.46
CA SER A 87 7.94 2.49 2.45
C SER A 87 7.55 2.88 3.87
N THR A 88 7.06 4.10 4.09
CA THR A 88 6.53 4.52 5.40
C THR A 88 5.34 3.66 5.83
N VAL A 89 4.45 3.29 4.91
CA VAL A 89 3.35 2.34 5.19
C VAL A 89 3.89 0.99 5.68
N ASN A 90 4.95 0.46 5.04
CA ASN A 90 5.57 -0.79 5.47
C ASN A 90 6.14 -0.69 6.89
N GLU A 91 6.84 0.41 7.20
CA GLU A 91 7.38 0.63 8.54
C GLU A 91 6.27 0.62 9.61
N ARG A 92 5.18 1.36 9.37
CA ARG A 92 4.03 1.40 10.29
C ARG A 92 3.31 0.05 10.40
N LEU A 93 3.19 -0.67 9.30
CA LEU A 93 2.63 -2.01 9.34
C LEU A 93 3.52 -2.94 10.16
N TRP A 94 4.84 -2.90 9.98
CA TRP A 94 5.77 -3.74 10.74
C TRP A 94 5.78 -3.43 12.23
N ASP A 95 5.58 -2.18 12.63
CA ASP A 95 5.34 -1.82 14.04
C ASP A 95 4.13 -2.59 14.60
N LEU A 96 3.00 -2.59 13.86
CA LEU A 96 1.81 -3.36 14.21
C LEU A 96 2.06 -4.88 14.23
N LEU A 97 2.77 -5.43 13.25
CA LEU A 97 3.07 -6.87 13.22
C LEU A 97 4.00 -7.30 14.36
N ARG A 98 4.98 -6.47 14.72
CA ARG A 98 5.84 -6.72 15.89
C ARG A 98 5.01 -6.78 17.17
N CYS A 99 4.10 -5.83 17.36
CA CYS A 99 3.17 -5.85 18.49
C CYS A 99 2.27 -7.10 18.47
N ALA A 100 1.71 -7.50 17.31
CA ALA A 100 0.87 -8.70 17.21
C ALA A 100 1.63 -9.99 17.58
N ARG A 101 2.89 -10.11 17.15
CA ARG A 101 3.77 -11.24 17.51
C ARG A 101 4.08 -11.27 19.01
N ARG A 102 4.37 -10.10 19.59
CA ARG A 102 4.89 -9.94 20.96
C ARG A 102 4.29 -8.69 21.62
N PRO A 103 3.02 -8.74 22.07
CA PRO A 103 2.34 -7.55 22.58
C PRO A 103 2.97 -7.02 23.88
N GLN A 104 3.59 -7.89 24.67
CA GLN A 104 4.29 -7.51 25.90
C GLN A 104 5.55 -6.65 25.66
N ASP A 105 6.07 -6.62 24.43
CA ASP A 105 7.24 -5.82 24.08
C ASP A 105 6.83 -4.37 23.71
N THR A 106 5.53 -4.08 23.65
CA THR A 106 4.97 -2.76 23.29
C THR A 106 4.07 -2.25 24.41
N PRO A 107 4.39 -1.10 25.04
CA PRO A 107 3.53 -0.48 26.06
C PRO A 107 2.11 -0.26 25.54
N ASP A 108 1.10 -0.39 26.41
CA ASP A 108 -0.31 -0.25 25.99
C ASP A 108 -0.62 1.13 25.40
N ALA A 109 -0.03 2.20 25.97
CA ALA A 109 -0.17 3.56 25.44
C ALA A 109 0.37 3.70 24.00
N ASP A 110 1.42 2.95 23.65
CA ASP A 110 1.99 2.95 22.30
C ASP A 110 1.15 2.05 21.37
N ARG A 111 0.55 0.98 21.89
CA ARG A 111 -0.29 0.05 21.10
C ARG A 111 -1.50 0.76 20.50
N GLU A 112 -2.13 1.66 21.26
CA GLU A 112 -3.28 2.46 20.79
C GLU A 112 -2.93 3.38 19.61
N LEU A 113 -1.65 3.75 19.46
CA LEU A 113 -1.16 4.64 18.39
C LEU A 113 -0.79 3.90 17.10
N LEU A 114 -0.59 2.58 17.13
CA LEU A 114 -0.15 1.80 15.96
C LEU A 114 -1.17 1.84 14.81
N GLY A 115 -2.46 1.69 15.13
CA GLY A 115 -3.55 1.75 14.15
C GLY A 115 -3.64 3.12 13.48
N PRO A 116 -3.79 4.22 14.25
CA PRO A 116 -3.78 5.58 13.72
C PRO A 116 -2.54 5.89 12.86
N ALA A 117 -1.35 5.50 13.31
CA ALA A 117 -0.11 5.75 12.56
C ALA A 117 -0.09 5.05 11.19
N LEU A 118 -0.61 3.82 11.09
CA LEU A 118 -0.75 3.12 9.82
C LEU A 118 -1.79 3.78 8.90
N ILE A 119 -2.91 4.24 9.47
CA ILE A 119 -3.95 4.96 8.71
C ILE A 119 -3.40 6.27 8.14
N ASP A 120 -2.63 7.02 8.92
CA ASP A 120 -2.02 8.27 8.47
C ASP A 120 -1.02 8.01 7.33
N ALA A 121 -0.17 6.99 7.46
CA ALA A 121 0.74 6.59 6.39
C ALA A 121 0.00 6.18 5.10
N LEU A 122 -1.10 5.41 5.22
CA LEU A 122 -1.95 5.05 4.08
C LEU A 122 -2.61 6.28 3.43
N ASN A 123 -3.03 7.27 4.24
CA ASN A 123 -3.59 8.51 3.73
C ASN A 123 -2.56 9.32 2.94
N ASP A 124 -1.32 9.37 3.40
CA ASP A 124 -0.23 10.04 2.68
C ASP A 124 0.14 9.31 1.39
N LEU A 125 0.15 7.97 1.40
CA LEU A 125 0.28 7.16 0.19
C LEU A 125 -0.86 7.47 -0.80
N HIS A 126 -2.11 7.56 -0.37
CA HIS A 126 -3.22 7.92 -1.26
C HIS A 126 -3.07 9.31 -1.88
N LYS A 127 -2.48 10.29 -1.16
CA LYS A 127 -2.20 11.62 -1.71
C LYS A 127 -1.11 11.57 -2.77
N ALA A 128 -0.03 10.83 -2.51
CA ALA A 128 1.05 10.62 -3.47
C ALA A 128 0.54 9.88 -4.72
N ALA A 129 -0.25 8.82 -4.54
CA ALA A 129 -0.85 8.01 -5.61
C ALA A 129 -1.74 8.85 -6.55
N ARG A 130 -2.56 9.75 -6.00
CA ARG A 130 -3.39 10.65 -6.83
C ARG A 130 -2.55 11.60 -7.66
N THR A 131 -1.41 12.04 -7.11
CA THR A 131 -0.48 12.92 -7.82
C THR A 131 0.23 12.17 -8.94
N ASP A 132 0.69 10.94 -8.66
CA ASP A 132 1.31 10.03 -9.62
C ASP A 132 0.37 9.72 -10.80
N LEU A 133 -0.86 9.30 -10.51
CA LEU A 133 -1.90 9.02 -11.51
C LEU A 133 -2.49 10.28 -12.19
N ALA A 134 -1.96 11.46 -11.88
CA ALA A 134 -2.47 12.76 -12.34
C ALA A 134 -3.98 13.00 -12.06
N ILE A 135 -4.57 12.27 -11.10
CA ILE A 135 -5.95 12.42 -10.65
C ILE A 135 -6.03 13.71 -9.82
N GLY A 136 -6.15 14.85 -10.50
CA GLY A 136 -6.23 16.18 -9.89
C GLY A 136 -5.56 17.28 -10.71
N THR A 137 -4.67 16.93 -11.63
CA THR A 137 -4.21 17.88 -12.65
C THR A 137 -5.11 17.71 -13.85
N SER A 138 -6.21 18.47 -13.87
CA SER A 138 -6.85 18.78 -15.13
C SER A 138 -5.75 19.16 -16.10
N ARG A 139 -5.58 18.39 -17.17
CA ARG A 139 -4.77 18.77 -18.31
C ARG A 139 -5.51 19.92 -19.03
N THR A 140 -5.73 21.02 -18.32
CA THR A 140 -6.31 22.26 -18.81
C THR A 140 -5.32 22.84 -19.79
N GLY A 141 -5.54 22.45 -21.05
CA GLY A 141 -5.34 23.31 -22.20
C GLY A 141 -3.94 23.88 -22.34
N ARG A 142 -3.11 23.17 -23.11
CA ARG A 142 -2.31 23.83 -24.14
C ARG A 142 -3.26 24.71 -24.96
N ARG A 143 -3.34 26.01 -24.65
CA ARG A 143 -3.92 27.04 -25.52
C ARG A 143 -2.87 28.11 -25.78
N ARG A 144 -2.33 28.00 -27.01
CA ARG A 144 -1.75 29.00 -27.91
C ARG A 144 -0.61 29.86 -27.39
#